data_AF-A0A1Y3SHT5-F1
#
_entry.id   AF-A0A1Y3SHT5-F1
#
_cell.length_a   1.000
_cell.length_b   1.000
_cell.length_c   1.000
_cell.angle_alpha   90.00
_cell.angle_beta   90.00
_cell.angle_gamma   90.00
#
_symmetry.space_group_name_H-M   'P 1'
#
loop_
_entity.id
_entity.type
_entity.pdbx_description
1 polymer ?
#
loop_
_entity_poly.entity_id
_entity_poly.type
_entity_poly.pdbx_seq_one_letter_code
_entity_poly.pdbx_strand_id
1 'polypeptide(L)'
;MKKSLLAAVFAVLILSLAGCLPQQDSSATSDAGFQTAFDNSVAASDFTDELLEDMLGQKGINNYEIELTSGGFITDDPVTYLVGYRYRCNDEIEVYGYKLRQTEDGFTVLDEGPEVGAFIVGNGD
;
A
#
# COMPACT_ATOMS: atom_id res chain seq x y z
N MET A 1 -21.70 63.77 -3.93
CA MET A 1 -22.18 62.50 -3.36
C MET A 1 -21.56 61.35 -4.15
N LYS A 2 -20.44 60.78 -3.66
CA LYS A 2 -19.71 59.65 -4.27
C LYS A 2 -19.77 58.48 -3.28
N LYS A 3 -20.90 57.78 -3.24
CA LYS A 3 -21.11 56.61 -2.37
C LYS A 3 -22.11 55.66 -3.05
N SER A 4 -21.79 55.17 -4.24
CA SER A 4 -22.65 54.18 -4.90
C SER A 4 -21.89 53.30 -5.89
N LEU A 5 -20.71 52.81 -5.49
CA LEU A 5 -19.93 51.85 -6.29
C LEU A 5 -19.38 50.67 -5.47
N LEU A 6 -19.61 50.64 -4.14
CA LEU A 6 -19.14 49.54 -3.29
C LEU A 6 -20.12 48.37 -3.18
N ALA A 7 -21.39 48.55 -3.55
CA ALA A 7 -22.41 47.52 -3.36
C ALA A 7 -22.38 46.40 -4.44
N ALA A 8 -21.78 46.65 -5.60
CA ALA A 8 -21.79 45.69 -6.71
C ALA A 8 -20.71 44.59 -6.59
N VAL A 9 -19.63 44.83 -5.82
CA VAL A 9 -18.52 43.88 -5.69
C VAL A 9 -18.84 42.74 -4.71
N PHE A 10 -19.74 42.97 -3.76
CA PHE A 10 -20.06 41.96 -2.73
C PHE A 10 -21.04 40.87 -3.21
N ALA A 11 -21.84 41.14 -4.25
CA ALA A 11 -22.83 40.18 -4.75
C ALA A 11 -22.23 39.04 -5.59
N VAL A 12 -21.04 39.24 -6.17
CA VAL A 12 -20.39 38.24 -7.03
C VAL A 12 -19.66 37.15 -6.22
N LEU A 13 -19.32 37.43 -4.95
CA LEU A 13 -18.54 36.52 -4.11
C LEU A 13 -19.37 35.40 -3.44
N ILE A 14 -20.70 35.48 -3.49
CA ILE A 14 -21.60 34.51 -2.84
C ILE A 14 -22.01 33.37 -3.79
N LEU A 15 -21.72 33.49 -5.09
CA LEU A 15 -22.10 32.50 -6.12
C LEU A 15 -21.02 31.44 -6.36
N SER A 16 -19.82 31.57 -5.81
CA SER A 16 -18.72 30.61 -5.96
C SER A 16 -18.64 29.54 -4.87
N LEU A 17 -19.57 29.56 -3.89
CA LEU A 17 -19.65 28.55 -2.81
C LEU A 17 -20.71 27.46 -3.06
N ALA A 18 -21.36 27.45 -4.23
CA ALA A 18 -22.03 26.26 -4.73
C ALA A 18 -20.98 25.29 -5.28
N GLY A 19 -20.04 24.89 -4.42
CA GLY A 19 -19.21 23.71 -4.64
C GLY A 19 -20.14 22.51 -4.83
N CYS A 20 -19.75 21.63 -5.75
CA CYS A 20 -20.44 20.41 -6.13
C CYS A 20 -21.23 19.84 -4.95
N LEU A 21 -22.56 19.78 -5.09
CA LEU A 21 -23.34 18.81 -4.33
C LEU A 21 -22.63 17.47 -4.53
N PRO A 22 -22.18 16.77 -3.47
CA PRO A 22 -21.85 15.37 -3.65
C PRO A 22 -23.16 14.73 -4.10
N GLN A 23 -23.20 14.31 -5.35
CA GLN A 23 -24.10 13.24 -5.73
C GLN A 23 -23.66 12.09 -4.83
N GLN A 24 -24.42 11.87 -3.77
CA GLN A 24 -24.20 10.78 -2.84
C GLN A 24 -24.63 9.52 -3.58
N ASP A 25 -23.82 9.13 -4.57
CA ASP A 25 -23.84 7.78 -5.10
C ASP A 25 -23.39 6.91 -3.93
N SER A 26 -24.35 6.15 -3.40
CA SER A 26 -24.15 5.23 -2.29
C SER A 26 -23.26 4.06 -2.73
N SER A 27 -21.96 4.31 -2.93
CA SER A 27 -20.90 3.31 -3.15
C SER A 27 -20.12 2.96 -1.88
N ALA A 28 -20.60 3.39 -0.71
CA ALA A 28 -19.88 3.22 0.56
C ALA A 28 -19.55 1.75 0.92
N THR A 29 -20.18 0.76 0.29
CA THR A 29 -19.93 -0.67 0.55
C THR A 29 -18.73 -1.21 -0.21
N SER A 30 -18.40 -0.69 -1.40
CA SER A 30 -17.20 -1.11 -2.14
C SER A 30 -15.93 -0.54 -1.52
N ASP A 31 -15.97 0.72 -1.09
CA ASP A 31 -14.79 1.46 -0.63
C ASP A 31 -14.25 0.92 0.70
N ALA A 32 -15.14 0.43 1.57
CA ALA A 32 -14.75 -0.18 2.85
C ALA A 32 -13.89 -1.45 2.65
N GLY A 33 -14.23 -2.31 1.67
CA GLY A 33 -13.47 -3.53 1.38
C GLY A 33 -12.08 -3.23 0.83
N PHE A 34 -11.96 -2.24 -0.06
CA PHE A 34 -10.66 -1.79 -0.57
C PHE A 34 -9.81 -1.13 0.50
N GLN A 35 -10.39 -0.30 1.37
CA GLN A 35 -9.66 0.30 2.49
C GLN A 35 -9.15 -0.77 3.45
N THR A 36 -10.00 -1.74 3.82
CA THR A 36 -9.57 -2.86 4.66
C THR A 36 -8.45 -3.68 4.00
N ALA A 37 -8.55 -3.99 2.71
CA ALA A 37 -7.48 -4.68 1.99
C ALA A 37 -6.18 -3.87 1.94
N PHE A 38 -6.27 -2.55 1.77
CA PHE A 38 -5.10 -1.68 1.83
C PHE A 38 -4.46 -1.66 3.23
N ASP A 39 -5.25 -1.46 4.28
CA ASP A 39 -4.77 -1.46 5.67
C ASP A 39 -4.09 -2.80 6.01
N ASN A 40 -4.69 -3.91 5.58
CA ASN A 40 -4.11 -5.23 5.75
C ASN A 40 -2.83 -5.44 4.92
N SER A 41 -2.69 -4.80 3.75
CA SER A 41 -1.44 -4.88 2.98
C SER A 41 -0.27 -4.18 3.67
N VAL A 42 -0.56 -3.13 4.45
CA VAL A 42 0.45 -2.48 5.31
C VAL A 42 0.82 -3.40 6.47
N ALA A 43 -0.18 -3.97 7.15
CA ALA A 43 0.07 -4.92 8.24
C ALA A 43 0.79 -6.20 7.77
N ALA A 44 0.54 -6.62 6.52
CA ALA A 44 1.26 -7.72 5.88
C ALA A 44 2.76 -7.40 5.73
N SER A 45 3.10 -6.15 5.37
CA SER A 45 4.49 -5.71 5.26
C SER A 45 5.20 -5.78 6.62
N ASP A 46 4.57 -5.28 7.68
CA ASP A 46 5.13 -5.33 9.04
C ASP A 46 5.38 -6.79 9.47
N PHE A 47 4.43 -7.69 9.18
CA PHE A 47 4.56 -9.11 9.48
C PHE A 47 5.72 -9.77 8.72
N THR A 48 5.92 -9.43 7.45
CA THR A 48 6.99 -10.04 6.65
C THR A 48 8.37 -9.44 6.90
N ASP A 49 8.47 -8.24 7.49
CA ASP A 49 9.75 -7.66 7.88
C ASP A 49 10.45 -8.58 8.91
N GLU A 50 9.69 -9.05 9.90
CA GLU A 50 10.19 -10.02 10.89
C GLU A 50 10.56 -11.36 10.24
N LEU A 51 9.74 -11.88 9.32
CA LEU A 51 10.04 -13.13 8.61
C LEU A 51 11.29 -13.05 7.74
N LEU A 52 11.51 -11.91 7.09
CA LEU A 52 12.68 -11.70 6.26
C LEU A 52 13.94 -11.62 7.13
N GLU A 53 13.90 -10.86 8.22
CA GLU A 53 15.01 -10.76 9.17
C GLU A 53 15.39 -12.14 9.73
N ASP A 54 14.40 -12.94 10.17
CA ASP A 54 14.61 -14.30 10.67
C ASP A 54 15.22 -15.21 9.61
N MET A 55 14.69 -15.18 8.38
CA MET A 55 15.19 -16.00 7.27
C MET A 55 16.63 -15.65 6.90
N LEU A 56 16.97 -14.36 6.84
CA LEU A 56 18.33 -13.89 6.57
C LEU A 56 19.29 -14.27 7.71
N GLY A 57 18.85 -14.12 8.97
CA GLY A 57 19.59 -14.54 10.15
C GLY A 57 19.89 -16.05 10.15
N GLN A 58 18.91 -16.88 9.79
CA GLN A 58 19.09 -18.33 9.64
C GLN A 58 20.10 -18.70 8.53
N LYS A 59 20.20 -17.88 7.48
CA LYS A 59 21.22 -18.01 6.43
C LYS A 59 22.59 -17.43 6.81
N GLY A 60 22.72 -16.83 8.00
CA GLY A 60 23.94 -16.16 8.46
C GLY A 60 24.17 -14.80 7.80
N ILE A 61 23.15 -14.22 7.16
CA ILE A 61 23.19 -12.91 6.52
C ILE A 61 22.70 -11.88 7.54
N ASN A 62 23.64 -11.29 8.28
CA ASN A 62 23.33 -10.29 9.32
C ASN A 62 23.62 -8.85 8.89
N ASN A 63 24.22 -8.67 7.71
CA ASN A 63 24.54 -7.35 7.15
C ASN A 63 23.98 -7.26 5.74
N TYR A 64 22.83 -6.61 5.62
CA TYR A 64 22.12 -6.37 4.37
C TYR A 64 21.48 -4.98 4.41
N GLU A 65 21.20 -4.41 3.24
CA GLU A 65 20.48 -3.16 3.08
C GLU A 65 19.22 -3.41 2.25
N ILE A 66 18.04 -3.11 2.81
CA ILE A 66 16.80 -3.10 2.03
C ILE A 66 16.82 -1.87 1.12
N GLU A 67 16.80 -2.09 -0.20
CA GLU A 67 16.73 -1.01 -1.19
C GLU A 67 15.29 -0.64 -1.55
N LEU A 68 14.39 -1.62 -1.51
CA LEU A 68 12.99 -1.45 -1.88
C LEU A 68 12.13 -2.51 -1.20
N THR A 69 11.04 -2.06 -0.59
CA THR A 69 9.91 -2.90 -0.20
C THR A 69 8.72 -2.52 -1.06
N SER A 70 8.09 -3.50 -1.69
CA SER A 70 6.87 -3.34 -2.48
C SER A 70 5.77 -4.22 -1.90
N GLY A 71 4.60 -3.63 -1.65
CA GLY A 71 3.47 -4.32 -1.06
C GLY A 71 2.18 -4.10 -1.85
N GLY A 72 1.21 -4.98 -1.66
CA GLY A 72 -0.11 -4.85 -2.27
C GLY A 72 -1.02 -6.03 -2.01
N PHE A 73 -2.10 -6.11 -2.78
CA PHE A 73 -3.07 -7.20 -2.69
C PHE A 73 -3.74 -7.48 -4.02
N ILE A 74 -4.19 -8.71 -4.20
CA ILE A 74 -5.05 -9.16 -5.29
C ILE A 74 -6.43 -9.41 -4.70
N THR A 75 -7.45 -8.77 -5.27
CA THR A 75 -8.85 -8.86 -4.83
C THR A 75 -9.54 -10.16 -5.28
N ASP A 76 -8.84 -11.27 -5.14
CA ASP A 76 -9.43 -12.61 -5.25
C ASP A 76 -10.33 -12.88 -4.03
N ASP A 77 -11.12 -13.96 -4.07
CA ASP A 77 -11.90 -14.43 -2.92
C ASP A 77 -11.33 -15.78 -2.41
N PRO A 78 -10.56 -15.79 -1.30
CA PRO A 78 -10.21 -14.66 -0.44
C PRO A 78 -9.04 -13.80 -0.97
N VAL A 79 -8.94 -12.56 -0.47
CA VAL A 79 -7.88 -11.61 -0.82
C VAL A 79 -6.50 -12.21 -0.54
N THR A 80 -5.59 -12.04 -1.50
CA THR A 80 -4.19 -12.45 -1.35
C THR A 80 -3.32 -11.22 -1.20
N TYR A 81 -2.52 -11.15 -0.15
CA TYR A 81 -1.58 -10.06 0.10
C TYR A 81 -0.19 -10.43 -0.41
N LEU A 82 0.54 -9.43 -0.87
CA LEU A 82 1.85 -9.58 -1.50
C LEU A 82 2.83 -8.62 -0.84
N VAL A 83 4.00 -9.12 -0.48
CA VAL A 83 5.13 -8.28 -0.04
C VAL A 83 6.40 -8.79 -0.69
N GLY A 84 7.17 -7.90 -1.29
CA GLY A 84 8.43 -8.22 -1.94
C GLY A 84 9.52 -7.24 -1.51
N TYR A 85 10.73 -7.78 -1.37
CA TYR A 85 11.93 -7.09 -0.96
C TYR A 85 12.98 -7.18 -2.05
N ARG A 86 13.66 -6.06 -2.31
CA ARG A 86 14.96 -6.02 -2.96
C ARG A 86 15.98 -5.56 -1.93
N TYR A 87 17.03 -6.32 -1.76
CA TYR A 87 18.06 -6.02 -0.77
C TYR A 87 19.45 -6.34 -1.30
N ARG A 88 20.45 -5.59 -0.82
CA ARG A 88 21.85 -5.85 -1.12
C ARG A 88 22.49 -6.65 0.00
N CYS A 89 23.15 -7.76 -0.32
CA CYS A 89 24.02 -8.50 0.59
C CYS A 89 25.26 -8.99 -0.14
N ASN A 90 26.45 -8.88 0.47
CA ASN A 90 27.72 -9.29 -0.14
C ASN A 90 27.98 -8.70 -1.55
N ASP A 91 27.62 -7.42 -1.76
CA ASP A 91 27.68 -6.72 -3.05
C ASP A 91 26.76 -7.26 -4.16
N GLU A 92 25.91 -8.24 -3.85
CA GLU A 92 24.90 -8.79 -4.76
C GLU A 92 23.51 -8.23 -4.42
N ILE A 93 22.70 -8.00 -5.47
CA ILE A 93 21.29 -7.62 -5.32
C ILE A 93 20.47 -8.89 -5.35
N GLU A 94 19.69 -9.08 -4.29
CA GLU A 94 18.79 -10.21 -4.12
C GLU A 94 17.34 -9.72 -4.05
N VAL A 95 16.42 -10.60 -4.43
CA VAL A 95 14.99 -10.38 -4.28
C VAL A 95 14.35 -11.55 -3.55
N TYR A 96 13.38 -11.24 -2.71
CA TYR A 96 12.61 -12.24 -1.99
C TYR A 96 11.20 -11.71 -1.73
N GLY A 97 10.19 -12.58 -1.77
CA GLY A 97 8.82 -12.13 -1.53
C GLY A 97 7.95 -13.20 -0.91
N TYR A 98 6.79 -12.75 -0.45
CA TYR A 98 5.78 -13.51 0.29
C TYR A 98 4.41 -13.27 -0.32
N LYS A 99 3.64 -14.35 -0.48
CA LYS A 99 2.19 -14.32 -0.67
C LYS A 99 1.54 -14.74 0.62
N LEU A 100 0.59 -13.95 1.09
CA LEU A 100 -0.04 -14.14 2.39
C LEU A 100 -1.55 -14.21 2.26
N ARG A 101 -2.16 -14.89 3.23
CA ARG A 101 -3.60 -14.83 3.49
C ARG A 101 -3.84 -14.32 4.89
N GLN A 102 -4.78 -13.39 5.03
CA GLN A 102 -5.26 -12.98 6.34
C GLN A 102 -6.19 -14.06 6.92
N THR A 103 -6.02 -14.31 8.21
CA THR A 103 -6.78 -15.23 9.04
C THR A 103 -7.21 -14.50 10.32
N GLU A 104 -7.98 -15.16 11.19
CA GLU A 104 -8.37 -14.58 12.48
C GLU A 104 -7.16 -14.33 13.40
N ASP A 105 -6.09 -15.11 13.24
CA ASP A 105 -4.88 -15.06 14.08
C ASP A 105 -3.75 -14.18 13.50
N GLY A 106 -3.99 -13.51 12.36
CA GLY A 106 -2.97 -12.73 11.65
C GLY A 106 -2.76 -13.23 10.22
N PHE A 107 -1.51 -13.35 9.77
CA PHE A 107 -1.17 -13.78 8.41
C PHE A 107 -0.63 -15.21 8.35
N THR A 108 -1.01 -15.93 7.31
CA THR A 108 -0.41 -17.21 6.93
C THR A 108 0.32 -17.06 5.60
N VAL A 109 1.56 -17.55 5.53
CA VAL A 109 2.34 -17.61 4.28
C VAL A 109 1.78 -18.71 3.39
N LEU A 110 1.39 -18.34 2.17
CA LEU A 110 0.92 -19.26 1.13
C LEU A 110 2.06 -19.72 0.22
N ASP A 111 2.98 -18.81 -0.08
CA ASP A 111 4.11 -19.00 -0.99
C ASP A 111 5.18 -17.98 -0.64
N GLU A 112 6.45 -18.34 -0.79
CA GLU A 112 7.57 -17.44 -0.55
C GLU A 112 8.76 -17.82 -1.44
N GLY A 113 9.62 -16.85 -1.73
CA GLY A 113 10.85 -17.12 -2.46
C GLY A 113 11.29 -16.00 -3.39
N PRO A 114 12.43 -16.21 -4.09
CA PRO A 114 12.94 -15.27 -5.07
C PRO A 114 11.96 -15.04 -6.21
N GLU A 115 11.22 -16.07 -6.65
CA GLU A 115 10.30 -15.91 -7.79
C GLU A 115 9.05 -15.12 -7.43
N VAL A 116 8.63 -15.18 -6.17
CA VAL A 116 7.60 -14.31 -5.63
C VAL A 116 8.14 -12.87 -5.53
N GLY A 117 9.37 -12.69 -5.05
CA GLY A 117 10.05 -11.40 -5.03
C GLY A 117 10.16 -10.76 -6.41
N ALA A 118 10.67 -11.50 -7.40
CA ALA A 118 10.78 -11.07 -8.78
C ALA A 118 9.43 -10.68 -9.39
N PHE A 119 8.36 -11.42 -9.10
CA PHE A 119 7.01 -11.07 -9.54
C PHE A 119 6.53 -9.72 -8.98
N ILE A 120 6.87 -9.39 -7.73
CA ILE A 120 6.37 -8.20 -7.04
C ILE A 120 7.25 -6.98 -7.31
N VAL A 121 8.56 -7.13 -7.13
CA VAL A 121 9.54 -6.04 -7.12
C VAL A 121 10.29 -5.90 -8.46
N GLY A 122 10.23 -6.92 -9.32
CA GLY A 122 11.03 -7.04 -10.54
C GLY A 122 12.44 -7.59 -10.27
N ASN A 123 13.20 -7.85 -11.34
CA ASN A 123 14.50 -8.51 -11.26
C ASN A 123 15.68 -7.58 -10.87
N GLY A 124 15.42 -6.30 -10.59
CA GLY A 124 16.47 -5.34 -10.23
C GLY A 124 17.34 -4.85 -11.39
N ASP A 125 16.87 -5.02 -12.65
CA ASP A 125 17.51 -4.52 -13.88
C ASP A 125 17.36 -2.99 -14.08
#